data_AF-A0AB73T4G5-F1
#
_entry.id   AF-A0AB73T4G5-F1
#
_cell.length_a   1.000
_cell.length_b   1.000
_cell.length_c   1.000
_cell.angle_alpha   90.00
_cell.angle_beta   90.00
_cell.angle_gamma   90.00
#
_symmetry.space_group_name_H-M   'P 1'
#
loop_
_entity.id
_entity.type
_entity.pdbx_description
1 polymer ?
#
loop_
_entity_poly.entity_id
_entity_poly.type
_entity_poly.pdbx_seq_one_letter_code
_entity_poly.pdbx_strand_id
1 'polypeptide(L)'
;MQMALRDYYRAFRQRANWIRNDLLYINELGKYEERLIDEWEHSFASMEDELMEYAGVTEDEKIREGRKLFTDIEKKDIRIRPKCQEAFVMRGSYHILANQLRVGWHKDFYDRLKELLNN
;
A
#
# COMPACT_ATOMS: atom_id res chain seq x y z
N MET A 1 6.71 3.85 -13.59
CA MET A 1 6.64 2.36 -13.59
C MET A 1 7.95 1.71 -13.13
N GLN A 2 9.12 2.11 -13.65
CA GLN A 2 10.40 1.52 -13.21
C GLN A 2 10.72 1.70 -11.71
N MET A 3 10.32 2.82 -11.09
CA MET A 3 10.55 3.07 -9.67
C MET A 3 9.73 2.16 -8.74
N ALA A 4 8.44 1.97 -9.02
CA ALA A 4 7.56 1.08 -8.25
C ALA A 4 8.08 -0.37 -8.24
N LEU A 5 8.48 -0.87 -9.42
CA LEU A 5 9.07 -2.20 -9.55
C LEU A 5 10.40 -2.32 -8.77
N ARG A 6 11.24 -1.28 -8.84
CA ARG A 6 12.49 -1.23 -8.08
C ARG A 6 12.24 -1.25 -6.58
N ASP A 7 11.30 -0.46 -6.09
CA ASP A 7 10.98 -0.38 -4.66
C ASP A 7 10.36 -1.70 -4.17
N TYR A 8 9.46 -2.32 -4.96
CA TYR A 8 8.97 -3.67 -4.70
C TYR A 8 10.11 -4.67 -4.52
N TYR A 9 11.02 -4.80 -5.50
CA TYR A 9 12.10 -5.78 -5.41
C TYR A 9 13.08 -5.48 -4.28
N ARG A 10 13.40 -4.20 -4.03
CA ARG A 10 14.29 -3.83 -2.92
C ARG A 10 13.65 -4.17 -1.58
N ALA A 11 12.38 -3.83 -1.35
CA ALA A 11 11.67 -4.18 -0.13
C ALA A 11 11.54 -5.70 0.03
N PHE A 12 11.19 -6.42 -1.04
CA PHE A 12 11.10 -7.88 -1.03
C PHE A 12 12.43 -8.51 -0.61
N ARG A 13 13.54 -8.11 -1.24
CA ARG A 13 14.88 -8.62 -0.90
C ARG A 13 15.29 -8.26 0.53
N GLN A 14 15.02 -7.03 0.96
CA GLN A 14 15.32 -6.57 2.31
C GLN A 14 14.57 -7.38 3.36
N ARG A 15 13.26 -7.58 3.16
CA ARG A 15 12.39 -8.35 4.06
C ARG A 15 12.77 -9.83 4.08
N ALA A 16 13.08 -10.41 2.93
CA ALA A 16 13.60 -11.78 2.86
C ALA A 16 14.96 -11.94 3.56
N ASN A 17 15.83 -10.92 3.47
CA ASN A 17 17.09 -10.92 4.22
C ASN A 17 16.86 -10.84 5.73
N TRP A 18 15.91 -10.02 6.19
CA TRP A 18 15.56 -9.95 7.60
C TRP A 18 15.06 -11.26 8.17
N ILE A 19 14.16 -11.95 7.45
CA ILE A 19 13.62 -13.24 7.86
C ILE A 19 14.70 -14.31 7.90
N ARG A 20 15.50 -14.42 6.82
CA ARG A 20 16.54 -15.46 6.70
C ARG A 20 17.65 -15.35 7.75
N ASN A 21 17.91 -14.15 8.27
CA ASN A 21 18.98 -13.90 9.23
C ASN A 21 18.45 -13.56 10.63
N ASP A 22 17.18 -13.86 10.92
CA ASP A 22 16.54 -13.62 12.23
C ASP A 22 16.72 -12.18 12.78
N LEU A 23 16.66 -11.18 11.88
CA LEU A 23 16.94 -9.78 12.21
C LEU A 23 15.72 -9.03 12.79
N LEU A 24 14.56 -9.71 12.83
CA LEU A 24 13.29 -9.19 13.32
C LEU A 24 12.84 -9.97 14.55
N TYR A 25 12.18 -9.27 15.47
CA TYR A 25 11.46 -9.93 16.54
C TYR A 25 10.28 -10.73 15.99
N ILE A 26 9.82 -11.71 16.77
CA ILE A 26 8.64 -12.50 16.44
C ILE A 26 7.46 -11.55 16.15
N ASN A 27 6.83 -11.77 14.99
CA ASN A 27 5.69 -10.99 14.49
C ASN A 27 5.96 -9.49 14.24
N GLU A 28 7.20 -9.02 14.29
CA GLU A 28 7.49 -7.60 14.03
C GLU A 28 7.11 -7.17 12.61
N LEU A 29 7.35 -8.03 11.63
CA LEU A 29 6.96 -7.75 10.25
C LEU A 29 5.43 -7.67 10.08
N GLY A 30 4.70 -8.58 10.74
CA GLY A 30 3.23 -8.58 10.71
C GLY A 30 2.65 -7.30 11.31
N LYS A 31 3.13 -6.90 12.49
CA LYS A 31 2.75 -5.62 13.12
C LYS A 31 3.09 -4.40 12.26
N TYR A 32 4.21 -4.45 11.54
CA TYR A 32 4.56 -3.39 10.61
C TYR A 32 3.57 -3.32 9.45
N GLU A 33 3.19 -4.45 8.87
CA GLU A 33 2.20 -4.49 7.80
C GLU A 33 0.81 -4.04 8.25
N GLU A 34 0.36 -4.43 9.45
CA GLU A 34 -0.89 -3.95 10.04
C GLU A 34 -0.92 -2.41 10.10
N ARG A 35 0.16 -1.78 10.54
CA ARG A 35 0.29 -0.31 10.56
C ARG A 35 0.26 0.32 9.17
N LEU A 36 0.81 -0.36 8.15
CA LEU A 36 0.75 0.14 6.78
C LEU A 36 -0.67 0.04 6.22
N ILE A 37 -1.37 -1.06 6.51
CA ILE A 37 -2.76 -1.26 6.07
C ILE A 37 -3.67 -0.24 6.74
N ASP A 38 -3.56 -0.05 8.05
CA ASP A 38 -4.32 0.93 8.81
C ASP A 38 -4.16 2.35 8.21
N GLU A 39 -2.92 2.76 7.91
CA GLU A 39 -2.69 4.06 7.26
C GLU A 39 -3.27 4.12 5.83
N TRP A 40 -3.20 3.01 5.09
CA TRP A 40 -3.80 2.93 3.76
C TRP A 40 -5.32 3.10 3.84
N GLU A 41 -5.98 2.41 4.76
CA GLU A 41 -7.42 2.47 4.99
C GLU A 41 -7.85 3.89 5.37
N HIS A 42 -7.11 4.57 6.27
CA HIS A 42 -7.35 5.97 6.60
C HIS A 42 -7.24 6.89 5.37
N SER A 43 -6.19 6.71 4.57
CA SER A 43 -5.98 7.53 3.37
C SER A 43 -7.00 7.24 2.27
N PHE A 44 -7.44 5.98 2.18
CA PHE A 44 -8.46 5.54 1.24
C PHE A 44 -9.83 6.11 1.62
N ALA A 45 -10.20 6.09 2.91
CA ALA A 45 -11.44 6.70 3.39
C ALA A 45 -11.50 8.20 3.07
N SER A 46 -10.39 8.94 3.28
CA SER A 46 -10.32 10.35 2.86
C SER A 46 -10.53 10.54 1.35
N MET A 47 -9.99 9.63 0.53
CA MET A 47 -10.19 9.67 -0.92
C MET A 47 -11.65 9.35 -1.32
N GLU A 48 -12.32 8.45 -0.61
CA GLU A 48 -13.74 8.19 -0.81
C GLU A 48 -14.60 9.40 -0.45
N ASP A 49 -14.32 10.05 0.68
CA ASP A 49 -15.03 11.26 1.10
C ASP A 49 -14.89 12.38 0.05
N GLU A 50 -13.68 12.61 -0.47
CA GLU A 50 -13.43 13.58 -1.55
C GLU A 50 -14.23 13.25 -2.83
N LEU A 51 -14.41 11.98 -3.16
CA LEU A 51 -15.20 11.56 -4.32
C LEU A 51 -16.71 11.71 -4.08
N MET A 52 -17.20 11.55 -2.84
CA MET A 52 -18.63 11.66 -2.52
C MET A 52 -19.17 13.09 -2.63
N GLU A 53 -18.32 14.11 -2.62
CA GLU A 53 -18.73 15.51 -2.80
C GLU A 53 -19.31 15.79 -4.20
N TYR A 54 -19.08 14.90 -5.17
CA TYR A 54 -19.49 15.07 -6.56
C TYR A 54 -20.58 14.07 -6.98
N ALA A 55 -21.69 14.56 -7.51
CA ALA A 55 -22.70 13.70 -8.15
C ALA A 55 -22.17 13.21 -9.51
N GLY A 56 -22.13 11.88 -9.70
CA GLY A 56 -21.79 11.29 -11.00
C GLY A 56 -20.29 11.13 -11.29
N VAL A 57 -19.49 10.75 -10.28
CA VAL A 57 -18.06 10.47 -10.42
C VAL A 57 -17.76 9.53 -11.59
N THR A 58 -16.97 10.01 -12.53
CA THR A 58 -16.51 9.28 -13.71
C THR A 58 -15.38 8.30 -13.38
N GLU A 59 -15.16 7.28 -14.22
CA GLU A 59 -14.02 6.36 -14.05
C GLU A 59 -12.67 7.07 -14.07
N ASP A 60 -12.50 8.10 -14.89
CA ASP A 60 -11.26 8.88 -14.95
C ASP A 60 -10.98 9.64 -13.65
N GLU A 61 -12.01 10.15 -12.98
CA GLU A 61 -11.88 10.78 -11.66
C GLU A 61 -11.50 9.77 -10.59
N LYS A 62 -12.10 8.57 -10.59
CA LYS A 62 -11.70 7.48 -9.68
C LYS A 62 -10.23 7.10 -9.87
N ILE A 63 -9.77 7.03 -11.12
CA ILE A 63 -8.37 6.75 -11.45
C ILE A 63 -7.46 7.89 -10.98
N ARG A 64 -7.86 9.14 -11.20
CA ARG A 64 -7.10 10.32 -10.77
C ARG A 64 -6.93 10.35 -9.26
N GLU A 65 -8.00 10.16 -8.50
CA GLU A 65 -7.95 10.16 -7.04
C GLU A 65 -7.19 8.96 -6.47
N GLY A 66 -7.34 7.78 -7.06
CA GLY A 66 -6.53 6.63 -6.66
C GLY A 66 -5.02 6.82 -6.91
N ARG A 67 -4.64 7.53 -7.97
CA ARG A 67 -3.24 7.93 -8.21
C ARG A 67 -2.75 8.95 -7.18
N LYS A 68 -3.62 9.89 -6.78
CA LYS A 68 -3.32 10.88 -5.73
C LYS A 68 -3.09 10.19 -4.39
N LEU A 69 -4.00 9.29 -3.99
CA LEU A 69 -3.87 8.42 -2.81
C LEU A 69 -2.49 7.73 -2.77
N PHE A 70 -2.13 7.04 -3.86
CA PHE A 70 -0.84 6.37 -3.95
C PHE A 70 0.35 7.35 -3.82
N THR A 71 0.28 8.49 -4.50
CA THR A 71 1.31 9.54 -4.46
C THR A 71 1.50 10.11 -3.05
N ASP A 72 0.43 10.26 -2.29
CA ASP A 72 0.47 10.80 -0.93
C ASP A 72 1.00 9.78 0.07
N ILE A 73 0.64 8.50 -0.10
CA ILE A 73 1.25 7.39 0.65
C ILE A 73 2.76 7.32 0.41
N GLU A 74 3.25 7.50 -0.83
CA GLU A 74 4.70 7.46 -1.13
C GLU A 74 5.53 8.54 -0.42
N LYS A 75 4.89 9.61 0.06
CA LYS A 75 5.51 10.72 0.80
C LYS A 75 5.57 10.48 2.31
N LYS A 76 4.83 9.49 2.84
CA LYS A 76 4.84 9.17 4.28
C LYS A 76 6.18 8.55 4.70
N ASP A 77 6.39 8.48 6.02
CA ASP A 77 7.61 7.93 6.62
C ASP A 77 7.27 6.91 7.72
N ILE A 78 6.66 5.80 7.29
CA ILE A 78 6.21 4.73 8.18
C ILE A 78 7.26 3.63 8.20
N ARG A 79 8.09 3.68 9.23
CA ARG A 79 9.23 2.78 9.39
C ARG A 79 8.87 1.58 10.27
N ILE A 80 9.42 0.41 9.92
CA ILE A 80 9.40 -0.78 10.77
C ILE A 80 10.14 -0.54 12.09
N ARG A 81 11.27 0.18 12.02
CA ARG A 81 12.06 0.65 13.16
C ARG A 81 12.56 2.07 12.91
N PRO A 82 12.76 2.91 13.94
CA PRO A 82 13.25 4.28 13.76
C PRO A 82 14.55 4.39 12.94
N LYS A 83 15.45 3.40 13.09
CA LYS A 83 16.75 3.33 12.39
C LYS A 83 16.66 2.80 10.96
N CYS A 84 15.51 2.27 10.53
CA CYS A 84 15.31 1.83 9.14
C CYS A 84 14.89 3.04 8.29
N GLN A 85 15.86 3.82 7.82
CA GLN A 85 15.63 5.08 7.09
C GLN A 85 15.39 4.89 5.59
N GLU A 86 15.50 3.67 5.12
CA GLU A 86 15.38 3.33 3.71
C GLU A 86 13.91 3.41 3.25
N ALA A 87 13.51 4.55 2.67
CA ALA A 87 12.13 4.80 2.24
C ALA A 87 11.55 3.74 1.29
N PHE A 88 12.42 3.06 0.52
CA PHE A 88 12.01 1.96 -0.36
C PHE A 88 11.35 0.81 0.41
N VAL A 89 11.67 0.62 1.70
CA VAL A 89 11.06 -0.42 2.54
C VAL A 89 9.56 -0.19 2.67
N MET A 90 9.15 1.04 2.97
CA MET A 90 7.74 1.40 3.07
C MET A 90 7.05 1.31 1.72
N ARG A 91 7.58 2.02 0.71
CA ARG A 91 6.99 2.07 -0.65
C ARG A 91 6.84 0.68 -1.25
N GLY A 92 7.91 -0.12 -1.19
CA GLY A 92 7.89 -1.49 -1.67
C GLY A 92 7.01 -2.41 -0.85
N SER A 93 6.82 -2.17 0.45
CA SER A 93 5.88 -2.94 1.26
C SER A 93 4.43 -2.70 0.84
N TYR A 94 4.05 -1.47 0.48
CA TYR A 94 2.74 -1.23 -0.12
C TYR A 94 2.54 -1.99 -1.44
N HIS A 95 3.57 -2.07 -2.28
CA HIS A 95 3.51 -2.90 -3.49
C HIS A 95 3.36 -4.40 -3.18
N ILE A 96 4.05 -4.90 -2.15
CA ILE A 96 3.90 -6.29 -1.68
C ILE A 96 2.46 -6.54 -1.20
N LEU A 97 1.92 -5.64 -0.37
CA LEU A 97 0.56 -5.74 0.15
C LEU A 97 -0.49 -5.70 -0.97
N ALA A 98 -0.29 -4.84 -1.97
CA ALA A 98 -1.15 -4.77 -3.15
C ALA A 98 -1.10 -6.07 -3.97
N ASN A 99 0.09 -6.65 -4.16
CA ASN A 99 0.26 -7.95 -4.84
C ASN A 99 -0.37 -9.12 -4.06
N GLN A 100 -0.52 -8.96 -2.74
CA GLN A 100 -1.25 -9.89 -1.87
C GLN A 100 -2.76 -9.59 -1.79
N LEU A 101 -3.24 -8.58 -2.55
CA LEU A 101 -4.64 -8.14 -2.57
C LEU A 101 -5.14 -7.64 -1.20
N ARG A 102 -4.22 -7.17 -0.34
CA ARG A 102 -4.55 -6.63 1.00
C ARG A 102 -4.86 -5.14 0.97
N VAL A 103 -4.42 -4.43 -0.07
CA VAL A 103 -4.71 -3.01 -0.32
C VAL A 103 -4.87 -2.77 -1.81
N GLY A 104 -5.62 -1.73 -2.18
CA GLY A 104 -5.83 -1.33 -3.56
C GLY A 104 -6.19 0.14 -3.69
N TRP A 105 -5.81 0.75 -4.81
CA TRP A 105 -5.90 2.21 -5.02
C TRP A 105 -7.23 2.67 -5.62
N HIS A 106 -7.97 1.77 -6.27
CA HIS A 106 -9.23 2.12 -6.92
C HIS A 106 -10.37 2.10 -5.90
N LYS A 107 -11.28 3.09 -5.93
CA LYS A 107 -12.39 3.14 -4.96
C LYS A 107 -13.28 1.87 -4.99
N ASP A 108 -13.51 1.34 -6.19
CA ASP A 108 -14.20 0.05 -6.41
C ASP A 108 -13.29 -1.20 -6.21
N PHE A 109 -12.14 -1.10 -5.54
CA PHE A 109 -11.17 -2.19 -5.46
C PHE A 109 -11.77 -3.47 -4.87
N TYR A 110 -12.46 -3.37 -3.73
CA TYR A 110 -13.05 -4.54 -3.07
C TYR A 110 -14.18 -5.17 -3.88
N ASP A 111 -15.02 -4.36 -4.53
CA ASP A 111 -16.09 -4.84 -5.40
C ASP A 111 -15.50 -5.59 -6.60
N ARG A 112 -14.50 -5.00 -7.28
CA ARG A 112 -13.80 -5.65 -8.40
C ARG A 112 -13.09 -6.92 -7.97
N LEU A 113 -12.47 -6.93 -6.79
CA LEU A 113 -11.82 -8.12 -6.24
C LEU A 113 -12.83 -9.23 -5.97
N LYS A 114 -13.99 -8.90 -5.39
CA LYS A 114 -15.08 -9.84 -5.12
C LYS A 114 -15.64 -10.44 -6.40
N GLU A 115 -15.81 -9.64 -7.46
CA GLU A 115 -16.24 -10.14 -8.78
C GLU A 115 -15.22 -11.12 -9.39
N LEU A 116 -13.93 -10.85 -9.25
CA LEU A 116 -12.86 -11.73 -9.75
C LEU A 116 -12.76 -13.06 -9.00
N LEU A 117 -13.02 -13.07 -7.69
CA LEU A 117 -12.93 -14.29 -6.86
C LEU A 117 -14.18 -15.17 -6.91
N ASN A 118 -15.32 -14.63 -7.36
CA ASN A 118 -16.58 -15.36 -7.50
C ASN A 118 -16.77 -16.01 -8.88
N ASN A 119 -15.83 -15.82 -9.81
CA ASN A 119 -15.73 -16.51 -11.10
C ASN A 119 -14.69 -17.63 -11.04
#